data_AF-A0A959APC5-F1
#
_entry.id   AF-A0A959APC5-F1
#
_cell.length_a   1.000
_cell.length_b   1.000
_cell.length_c   1.000
_cell.angle_alpha   90.00
_cell.angle_beta   90.00
_cell.angle_gamma   90.00
#
_symmetry.space_group_name_H-M   'P 1'
#
loop_
_entity.id
_entity.type
_entity.pdbx_description
1 polymer ?
#
loop_
_entity_poly.entity_id
_entity_poly.type
_entity_poly.pdbx_seq_one_letter_code
_entity_poly.pdbx_strand_id
1 'polypeptide(L)'
;VLFPLAYPWFCLLLPGLWLLFKRTDVHLISKKMIVACLVCYLVFLGGIPHQNLRYLLPAYALLLLILFPAWDRMFAYGFYFFKRLTFAVVIVALSVQLIATVWILRPVVARNRLENSIATTLRDALPADATLYAFDLDVALKTYLPGMQILNLWERAYPSFSDDGYFLFNEPRLRQQWEGHNPMINWERANETRQLSEFRQLPDGWTLYRIKAAEK
;
A
#
# COMPACT_ATOMS: atom_id res chain seq x y z
N VAL A 1 -0.88 -3.07 21.42
CA VAL A 1 0.42 -3.59 21.91
C VAL A 1 0.75 -4.99 21.37
N LEU A 2 -0.21 -5.92 21.22
CA LEU A 2 0.03 -7.27 20.62
C LEU A 2 -0.32 -7.40 19.12
N PHE A 3 -0.81 -6.33 18.52
CA PHE A 3 -1.15 -6.25 17.09
C PHE A 3 -0.04 -6.72 16.11
N PRO A 4 1.27 -6.58 16.40
CA PRO A 4 2.31 -7.00 15.47
C PRO A 4 2.69 -8.49 15.48
N LEU A 5 2.19 -9.31 16.40
CA LEU A 5 2.63 -10.73 16.50
C LEU A 5 1.61 -11.74 15.95
N ALA A 6 0.37 -11.31 15.73
CA ALA A 6 -0.73 -12.12 15.19
C ALA A 6 -1.31 -11.50 13.90
N TYR A 7 -0.54 -10.66 13.22
CA TYR A 7 -0.96 -10.08 11.95
C TYR A 7 -0.82 -11.12 10.84
N PRO A 8 -1.77 -11.22 9.87
CA PRO A 8 -1.71 -12.22 8.80
C PRO A 8 -0.44 -12.14 7.91
N TRP A 9 0.29 -11.02 7.97
CA TRP A 9 1.59 -10.84 7.32
C TRP A 9 2.71 -11.68 7.95
N PHE A 10 2.52 -12.13 9.18
CA PHE A 10 3.51 -12.84 9.96
C PHE A 10 3.12 -14.31 10.05
N CYS A 11 4.10 -15.19 9.82
CA CYS A 11 3.98 -16.64 9.88
C CYS A 11 3.08 -17.07 11.06
N LEU A 12 1.89 -17.59 10.73
CA LEU A 12 0.85 -17.96 11.70
C LEU A 12 1.30 -19.00 12.72
N LEU A 13 2.41 -19.69 12.43
CA LEU A 13 3.02 -20.67 13.30
C LEU A 13 3.78 -20.04 14.47
N LEU A 14 4.10 -18.73 14.44
CA LEU A 14 4.93 -18.09 15.46
C LEU A 14 4.43 -18.23 16.90
N PRO A 15 3.14 -18.03 17.21
CA PRO A 15 2.64 -18.27 18.57
C PRO A 15 2.84 -19.74 19.00
N GLY A 16 2.65 -20.69 18.09
CA GLY A 16 2.88 -22.12 18.33
C GLY A 16 4.36 -22.45 18.52
N LEU A 17 5.25 -21.80 17.75
CA LEU A 17 6.70 -21.95 17.92
C LEU A 17 7.17 -21.40 19.27
N TRP A 18 6.48 -20.41 19.84
CA TRP A 18 6.78 -19.91 21.18
C TRP A 18 6.58 -20.97 22.27
N LEU A 19 5.61 -21.88 22.11
CA LEU A 19 5.42 -23.01 23.03
C LEU A 19 6.56 -24.02 22.95
N LEU A 20 7.18 -24.12 21.78
CA LEU A 20 8.33 -24.99 21.61
C LEU A 20 9.60 -24.30 22.11
N PHE A 21 9.69 -22.98 22.11
CA PHE A 21 10.89 -22.24 22.50
C PHE A 21 11.50 -22.69 23.85
N LYS A 22 12.81 -22.93 23.88
CA LYS A 22 13.53 -23.37 25.09
C LYS A 22 14.55 -22.33 25.52
N ARG A 23 14.84 -22.26 26.83
CA ARG A 23 15.90 -21.37 27.36
C ARG A 23 17.28 -21.61 26.73
N THR A 24 17.54 -22.85 26.29
CA THR A 24 18.77 -23.23 25.58
C THR A 24 18.93 -22.50 24.24
N ASP A 25 17.84 -22.06 23.62
CA ASP A 25 17.84 -21.47 22.27
C ASP A 25 18.44 -20.05 22.27
N VAL A 26 18.53 -19.40 23.43
CA VAL A 26 19.14 -18.07 23.64
C VAL A 26 20.44 -18.12 24.43
N HIS A 27 20.99 -19.32 24.65
CA HIS A 27 22.21 -19.46 25.43
C HIS A 27 23.43 -18.84 24.73
N LEU A 28 23.52 -19.00 23.40
CA LEU A 28 24.62 -18.47 22.59
C LEU A 28 24.67 -16.95 22.62
N ILE A 29 25.88 -16.39 22.70
CA ILE A 29 26.11 -14.94 22.70
C ILE A 29 25.49 -14.28 21.47
N SER A 30 25.63 -14.89 20.29
CA SER A 30 25.02 -14.40 19.05
C SER A 30 23.50 -14.24 19.16
N LYS A 31 22.80 -15.20 19.80
CA LYS A 31 21.34 -15.13 20.02
C LYS A 31 20.97 -14.04 21.02
N LYS A 32 21.77 -13.85 22.07
CA LYS A 32 21.60 -12.74 23.03
C LYS A 32 21.76 -11.39 22.33
N MET A 33 22.73 -11.25 21.42
CA MET A 33 22.88 -10.03 20.61
C MET A 33 21.66 -9.79 19.72
N ILE A 34 21.11 -10.82 19.06
CA ILE A 34 19.89 -10.67 18.25
C ILE A 34 18.70 -10.21 19.10
N VAL A 35 18.53 -10.78 20.31
CA VAL A 35 17.48 -10.32 21.25
C VAL A 35 17.70 -8.87 21.64
N ALA A 36 18.94 -8.47 21.96
CA ALA A 36 19.25 -7.08 22.27
C ALA A 36 18.94 -6.15 21.09
N CYS A 37 19.33 -6.51 19.87
CA CYS A 37 18.98 -5.77 18.65
C CYS A 37 17.46 -5.64 18.47
N LEU A 38 16.72 -6.73 18.67
CA LEU A 38 15.26 -6.73 18.57
C LEU A 38 14.65 -5.78 19.61
N VAL A 39 15.08 -5.85 20.87
CA VAL A 39 14.59 -4.97 21.95
C VAL A 39 14.93 -3.51 21.66
N CYS A 40 16.18 -3.19 21.30
CA CYS A 40 16.59 -1.84 20.94
C CYS A 40 15.76 -1.30 19.77
N TYR A 41 15.50 -2.12 18.76
CA TYR A 41 14.69 -1.74 17.61
C TYR A 41 13.23 -1.50 17.98
N LEU A 42 12.62 -2.36 18.82
CA LEU A 42 11.25 -2.18 19.29
C LEU A 42 11.10 -0.92 20.17
N VAL A 43 12.09 -0.62 21.02
CA VAL A 43 12.13 0.63 21.80
C VAL A 43 12.21 1.83 20.87
N PHE A 44 13.07 1.79 19.85
CA PHE A 44 13.15 2.83 18.83
C PHE A 44 11.81 3.04 18.11
N LEU A 45 11.14 1.97 17.67
CA LEU A 45 9.81 2.06 17.05
C LEU A 45 8.74 2.63 17.99
N GLY A 46 8.84 2.35 19.29
CA GLY A 46 7.96 2.92 20.30
C GLY A 46 8.07 4.44 20.43
N GLY A 47 9.21 5.02 20.03
CA GLY A 47 9.43 6.47 20.01
C GLY A 47 8.93 7.19 18.75
N ILE A 48 8.46 6.46 17.73
CA ILE A 48 7.98 7.07 16.48
C ILE A 48 6.48 7.42 16.62
N PRO A 49 6.07 8.68 16.38
CA PRO A 49 4.68 9.11 16.57
C PRO A 49 3.70 8.45 15.59
N HIS A 50 4.17 8.07 14.39
CA HIS A 50 3.37 7.41 13.37
C HIS A 50 3.83 5.96 13.17
N GLN A 51 3.02 5.00 13.60
CA GLN A 51 3.31 3.58 13.46
C GLN A 51 2.85 3.06 12.10
N ASN A 52 3.78 2.96 11.15
CA ASN A 52 3.56 2.21 9.92
C ASN A 52 3.91 0.73 10.15
N LEU A 53 3.02 -0.19 9.77
CA LEU A 53 3.27 -1.62 9.89
C LEU A 53 4.53 -2.08 9.13
N ARG A 54 4.95 -1.35 8.09
CA ARG A 54 6.18 -1.63 7.34
C ARG A 54 7.43 -1.57 8.22
N TYR A 55 7.40 -0.78 9.28
CA TYR A 55 8.52 -0.68 10.21
C TYR A 55 8.69 -1.94 11.05
N LEU A 56 7.74 -2.87 11.08
CA LEU A 56 7.90 -4.13 11.80
C LEU A 56 8.68 -5.19 11.02
N LEU A 57 8.95 -4.99 9.72
CA LEU A 57 9.65 -5.97 8.89
C LEU A 57 11.03 -6.38 9.44
N PRO A 58 11.89 -5.45 9.91
CA PRO A 58 13.17 -5.83 10.50
C PRO A 58 13.00 -6.58 11.83
N ALA A 59 12.06 -6.14 12.68
CA ALA A 59 11.74 -6.84 13.93
C ALA A 59 11.31 -8.28 13.68
N TYR A 60 10.51 -8.47 12.63
CA TYR A 60 10.03 -9.79 12.21
C TYR A 60 11.17 -10.70 11.73
N ALA A 61 12.11 -10.20 10.93
CA ALA A 61 13.26 -10.97 10.50
C ALA A 61 14.11 -11.46 11.70
N LEU A 62 14.36 -10.59 12.68
CA LEU A 62 15.07 -10.96 13.90
C LEU A 62 14.29 -11.99 14.74
N LEU A 63 12.97 -11.84 14.82
CA LEU A 63 12.11 -12.79 15.52
C LEU A 63 12.16 -14.18 14.87
N LEU A 64 12.12 -14.28 13.54
CA LEU A 64 12.29 -15.54 12.81
C LEU A 64 13.63 -16.21 13.11
N LEU A 65 14.72 -15.44 13.16
CA LEU A 65 16.03 -15.96 13.52
C LEU A 65 16.07 -16.48 14.96
N ILE A 66 15.41 -15.81 15.90
CA ILE A 66 15.29 -16.29 17.29
C ILE A 66 14.48 -17.58 17.35
N LEU A 67 13.41 -17.69 16.57
CA LEU A 67 12.49 -18.84 16.57
C LEU A 67 12.91 -20.02 15.71
N PHE A 68 13.96 -19.88 14.90
CA PHE A 68 14.46 -20.95 14.05
C PHE A 68 14.74 -22.27 14.77
N PRO A 69 15.34 -22.33 15.98
CA PRO A 69 15.54 -23.58 16.70
C PRO A 69 14.22 -24.25 17.14
N ALA A 70 13.18 -23.46 17.43
CA ALA A 70 11.86 -23.98 17.74
C ALA A 70 11.19 -24.58 16.50
N TRP A 71 11.39 -23.94 15.33
CA TRP A 71 10.98 -24.49 14.04
C TRP A 71 11.66 -25.82 13.75
N ASP A 72 12.98 -25.88 13.92
CA ASP A 72 13.77 -27.10 13.69
C ASP A 72 13.26 -28.26 14.56
N ARG A 73 12.94 -27.98 15.84
CA ARG A 73 12.36 -28.98 16.75
C ARG A 73 10.94 -29.39 16.36
N MET A 74 10.11 -28.45 15.92
CA MET A 74 8.79 -28.75 15.38
C MET A 74 8.91 -29.68 14.16
N PHE A 75 9.87 -29.42 13.28
CA PHE A 75 10.08 -30.21 12.08
C PHE A 75 10.65 -31.59 12.44
N ALA A 76 11.79 -31.65 13.14
CA ALA A 76 12.46 -32.89 13.49
C ALA A 76 11.59 -33.82 14.35
N TYR A 77 11.02 -33.32 15.45
CA TYR A 77 10.21 -34.15 16.35
C TYR A 77 8.78 -34.31 15.85
N GLY A 78 8.19 -33.28 15.24
CA GLY A 78 6.83 -33.34 14.73
C GLY A 78 6.69 -34.32 13.57
N PHE A 79 7.59 -34.27 12.57
CA PHE A 79 7.57 -35.25 11.48
C PHE A 79 8.07 -36.63 11.88
N TYR A 80 8.78 -36.78 13.00
CA TYR A 80 9.15 -38.11 13.48
C TYR A 80 8.01 -38.78 14.28
N PHE A 81 7.49 -38.10 15.30
CA PHE A 81 6.52 -38.66 16.26
C PHE A 81 5.05 -38.36 15.90
N PHE A 82 4.75 -37.19 15.31
CA PHE A 82 3.38 -36.68 15.16
C PHE A 82 3.04 -36.28 13.71
N LYS A 83 3.49 -37.08 12.74
CA LYS A 83 3.40 -36.82 11.28
C LYS A 83 2.08 -36.19 10.84
N ARG A 84 0.95 -36.81 11.20
CA ARG A 84 -0.39 -36.35 10.78
C ARG A 84 -0.73 -34.98 11.36
N LEU A 85 -0.43 -34.75 12.63
CA LEU A 85 -0.69 -33.49 13.31
C LEU A 85 0.21 -32.38 12.76
N THR A 86 1.51 -32.64 12.60
CA THR A 86 2.46 -31.65 12.05
C THR A 86 2.08 -31.28 10.63
N PHE A 87 1.70 -32.25 9.79
CA PHE A 87 1.24 -31.98 8.43
C PHE A 87 -0.06 -31.17 8.41
N ALA A 88 -1.02 -31.50 9.28
CA ALA A 88 -2.25 -30.71 9.42
C ALA A 88 -1.97 -29.27 9.83
N VAL A 89 -1.09 -29.03 10.81
CA VAL A 89 -0.68 -27.69 11.26
C VAL A 89 -0.04 -26.89 10.12
N VAL A 90 0.86 -27.51 9.35
CA VAL A 90 1.49 -26.86 8.19
C VAL A 90 0.47 -26.54 7.10
N ILE A 91 -0.42 -27.48 6.75
CA ILE A 91 -1.47 -27.24 5.74
C ILE A 91 -2.41 -26.11 6.17
N VAL A 92 -2.84 -26.09 7.42
CA VAL A 92 -3.72 -25.04 7.94
C VAL A 92 -3.01 -23.70 7.87
N ALA A 93 -1.75 -23.63 8.32
CA ALA A 93 -0.98 -22.40 8.24
C ALA A 93 -0.82 -21.90 6.80
N LEU A 94 -0.49 -22.78 5.85
CA LEU A 94 -0.37 -22.42 4.43
C LEU A 94 -1.70 -21.98 3.83
N SER A 95 -2.79 -22.68 4.13
CA SER A 95 -4.13 -22.35 3.64
C SER A 95 -4.57 -20.98 4.13
N VAL A 96 -4.42 -20.69 5.43
CA VAL A 96 -4.77 -19.38 5.98
C VAL A 96 -3.86 -18.29 5.41
N GLN A 97 -2.56 -18.56 5.24
CA GLN A 97 -1.62 -17.61 4.62
C GLN A 97 -2.03 -17.27 3.17
N LEU A 98 -2.46 -18.27 2.40
CA LEU A 98 -2.93 -18.09 1.02
C LEU A 98 -4.21 -17.24 0.98
N ILE A 99 -5.20 -17.58 1.83
CA ILE A 99 -6.46 -16.84 1.93
C ILE A 99 -6.20 -15.39 2.33
N ALA A 100 -5.34 -15.16 3.33
CA ALA A 100 -4.96 -13.82 3.76
C ALA A 100 -4.27 -13.04 2.63
N THR A 101 -3.37 -13.69 1.87
CA THR A 101 -2.68 -13.08 0.73
C THR A 101 -3.67 -12.63 -0.34
N VAL A 102 -4.63 -13.48 -0.70
CA VAL A 102 -5.69 -13.12 -1.66
C VAL A 102 -6.53 -11.94 -1.15
N TRP A 103 -6.90 -11.97 0.13
CA TRP A 103 -7.68 -10.89 0.75
C TRP A 103 -6.94 -9.55 0.74
N ILE A 104 -5.64 -9.56 1.04
CA ILE A 104 -4.77 -8.37 1.04
C ILE A 104 -4.48 -7.86 -0.38
N LEU A 105 -4.35 -8.75 -1.36
CA LEU A 105 -4.13 -8.37 -2.75
C LEU A 105 -5.39 -7.78 -3.41
N ARG A 106 -6.59 -8.06 -2.88
CA ARG A 106 -7.85 -7.56 -3.42
C ARG A 106 -7.85 -6.04 -3.70
N PRO A 107 -7.53 -5.14 -2.75
CA PRO A 107 -7.48 -3.70 -3.02
C PRO A 107 -6.41 -3.31 -4.05
N VAL A 108 -5.27 -3.98 -4.08
CA VAL A 108 -4.20 -3.72 -5.08
C VAL A 108 -4.68 -4.08 -6.47
N VAL A 109 -5.32 -5.24 -6.63
CA VAL A 109 -5.90 -5.69 -7.90
C VAL A 109 -7.05 -4.78 -8.32
N ALA A 110 -7.92 -4.36 -7.39
CA ALA A 110 -9.00 -3.42 -7.67
C ALA A 110 -8.46 -2.06 -8.14
N ARG A 111 -7.41 -1.55 -7.48
CA ARG A 111 -6.74 -0.30 -7.89
C ARG A 111 -6.11 -0.42 -9.28
N ASN A 112 -5.42 -1.52 -9.57
CA ASN A 112 -4.86 -1.75 -10.90
C ASN A 112 -5.93 -1.83 -11.99
N ARG A 113 -7.09 -2.45 -11.70
CA ARG A 113 -8.23 -2.48 -12.63
C ARG A 113 -8.82 -1.09 -12.86
N LEU A 114 -8.95 -0.29 -11.80
CA LEU A 114 -9.40 1.10 -11.89
C LEU A 114 -8.44 1.93 -12.77
N GLU A 115 -7.15 1.86 -12.49
CA GLU A 115 -6.11 2.59 -13.25
C GLU A 115 -6.12 2.20 -14.72
N ASN A 116 -6.19 0.91 -15.04
CA ASN A 116 -6.29 0.44 -16.43
C ASN A 116 -7.58 0.92 -17.10
N SER A 117 -8.74 0.84 -16.43
CA SER A 117 -10.02 1.27 -16.99
C SER A 117 -10.05 2.78 -17.29
N ILE A 118 -9.49 3.59 -16.39
CA ILE A 118 -9.35 5.03 -16.61
C ILE A 118 -8.36 5.28 -17.76
N ALA A 119 -7.21 4.62 -17.77
CA ALA A 119 -6.21 4.80 -18.83
C ALA A 119 -6.76 4.44 -20.22
N THR A 120 -7.51 3.34 -20.36
CA THR A 120 -8.16 2.97 -21.63
C THR A 120 -9.20 4.01 -22.04
N THR A 121 -10.02 4.47 -21.10
CA THR A 121 -11.05 5.48 -21.40
C THR A 121 -10.44 6.81 -21.83
N LEU A 122 -9.33 7.22 -21.21
CA LEU A 122 -8.61 8.45 -21.57
C LEU A 122 -7.92 8.32 -22.93
N ARG A 123 -7.34 7.16 -23.24
CA ARG A 123 -6.71 6.88 -24.54
C ARG A 123 -7.70 7.05 -25.70
N ASP A 124 -8.94 6.60 -25.50
CA ASP A 124 -9.97 6.65 -26.53
C ASP A 124 -10.65 8.03 -26.63
N ALA A 125 -10.65 8.79 -25.52
CA ALA A 125 -11.39 10.05 -25.42
C ALA A 125 -10.55 11.30 -25.66
N LEU A 126 -9.23 11.23 -25.47
CA LEU A 126 -8.32 12.38 -25.51
C LEU A 126 -7.33 12.27 -26.68
N PRO A 127 -6.94 13.40 -27.28
CA PRO A 127 -5.86 13.42 -28.27
C PRO A 127 -4.52 13.04 -27.64
N ALA A 128 -3.60 12.53 -28.46
CA ALA A 128 -2.34 11.94 -28.00
C ALA A 128 -1.45 12.94 -27.25
N ASP A 129 -1.52 14.23 -27.57
CA ASP A 129 -0.75 15.35 -27.03
C ASP A 129 -1.53 16.20 -26.01
N ALA A 130 -2.67 15.70 -25.52
CA ALA A 130 -3.48 16.40 -24.54
C ALA A 130 -2.69 16.70 -23.24
N THR A 131 -2.96 17.86 -22.64
CA THR A 131 -2.49 18.17 -21.28
C THR A 131 -3.51 17.70 -20.26
N LEU A 132 -3.11 16.79 -19.37
CA LEU A 132 -3.95 16.23 -18.32
C LEU A 132 -3.41 16.59 -16.93
N TYR A 133 -4.18 17.35 -16.17
CA TYR A 133 -3.93 17.62 -14.76
C TYR A 133 -4.54 16.52 -13.91
N ALA A 134 -3.72 15.81 -13.13
CA ALA A 134 -4.18 14.66 -12.34
C ALA A 134 -3.49 14.59 -10.97
N PHE A 135 -4.13 13.89 -10.04
CA PHE A 135 -3.60 13.55 -8.73
C PHE A 135 -3.98 12.11 -8.38
N ASP A 136 -3.19 11.43 -7.54
CA ASP A 136 -3.37 10.04 -7.07
C ASP A 136 -3.20 8.96 -8.17
N LEU A 137 -3.61 9.21 -9.41
CA LEU A 137 -3.48 8.30 -10.56
C LEU A 137 -2.36 8.69 -11.52
N ASP A 138 -1.72 9.84 -11.34
CA ASP A 138 -0.81 10.45 -12.32
C ASP A 138 0.41 9.56 -12.64
N VAL A 139 0.98 8.89 -11.65
CA VAL A 139 2.13 7.98 -11.84
C VAL A 139 1.76 6.78 -12.72
N ALA A 140 0.61 6.17 -12.46
CA ALA A 140 0.11 5.05 -13.26
C ALA A 140 -0.22 5.51 -14.69
N LEU A 141 -0.90 6.65 -14.83
CA LEU A 141 -1.29 7.20 -16.13
C LEU A 141 -0.08 7.58 -16.98
N LYS A 142 0.99 8.16 -16.41
CA LYS A 142 2.26 8.43 -17.12
C LYS A 142 2.84 7.16 -17.75
N THR A 143 2.68 6.02 -17.09
CA THR A 143 3.14 4.73 -17.60
C THR A 143 2.23 4.20 -18.71
N TYR A 144 0.91 4.30 -18.55
CA TYR A 144 -0.06 3.77 -19.52
C TYR A 144 -0.30 4.67 -20.75
N LEU A 145 0.02 5.97 -20.66
CA LEU A 145 -0.25 7.00 -21.66
C LEU A 145 1.01 7.85 -21.94
N PRO A 146 2.08 7.26 -22.51
CA PRO A 146 3.36 7.95 -22.68
C PRO A 146 3.33 9.14 -23.67
N GLY A 147 2.30 9.24 -24.53
CA GLY A 147 2.14 10.37 -25.44
C GLY A 147 1.57 11.63 -24.78
N MET A 148 0.89 11.48 -23.65
CA MET A 148 0.09 12.54 -23.02
C MET A 148 0.91 13.33 -22.01
N GLN A 149 0.71 14.65 -21.96
CA GLN A 149 1.39 15.49 -20.98
C GLN A 149 0.63 15.47 -19.64
N ILE A 150 1.05 14.58 -18.74
CA ILE A 150 0.40 14.43 -17.43
C ILE A 150 1.11 15.28 -16.37
N LEU A 151 0.38 16.28 -15.88
CA LEU A 151 0.83 17.24 -14.88
C LEU A 151 0.28 16.88 -13.50
N ASN A 152 1.17 16.68 -12.54
CA ASN A 152 0.82 16.31 -11.17
C ASN A 152 0.35 17.56 -10.39
N LEU A 153 -0.83 17.46 -9.76
CA LEU A 153 -1.47 18.54 -8.99
C LEU A 153 -0.95 18.69 -7.55
N TRP A 154 -0.18 17.73 -7.05
CA TRP A 154 0.49 17.81 -5.76
C TRP A 154 1.83 18.54 -5.83
N GLU A 155 2.60 18.35 -6.89
CA GLU A 155 3.96 18.91 -7.03
C GLU A 155 4.00 20.43 -6.96
N ARG A 156 3.00 21.12 -7.52
CA ARG A 156 2.94 22.58 -7.53
C ARG A 156 1.51 23.11 -7.52
N ALA A 157 1.34 24.30 -6.95
CA ALA A 157 0.14 25.10 -7.13
C ALA A 157 0.21 25.83 -8.49
N TYR A 158 -0.67 25.49 -9.42
CA TYR A 158 -0.67 26.07 -10.76
C TYR A 158 -1.30 27.45 -10.73
N PRO A 159 -0.60 28.51 -11.19
CA PRO A 159 -1.18 29.85 -11.24
C PRO A 159 -2.28 29.95 -12.30
N SER A 160 -2.16 29.17 -13.36
CA SER A 160 -3.12 29.07 -14.45
C SER A 160 -3.11 27.66 -15.05
N PHE A 161 -4.20 27.31 -15.72
CA PHE A 161 -4.35 26.06 -16.46
C PHE A 161 -4.41 26.34 -17.96
N SER A 162 -3.93 25.39 -18.76
CA SER A 162 -3.95 25.48 -20.22
C SER A 162 -5.38 25.58 -20.75
N ASP A 163 -5.58 26.44 -21.73
CA ASP A 163 -6.81 26.45 -22.52
C ASP A 163 -6.88 25.11 -23.28
N ASP A 164 -8.05 24.45 -23.29
CA ASP A 164 -8.25 23.07 -23.79
C ASP A 164 -7.53 21.95 -23.03
N GLY A 165 -7.05 22.22 -21.81
CA GLY A 165 -6.57 21.19 -20.89
C GLY A 165 -7.70 20.31 -20.34
N TYR A 166 -7.31 19.16 -19.78
CA TYR A 166 -8.21 18.24 -19.09
C TYR A 166 -7.81 18.12 -17.62
N PHE A 167 -8.80 17.96 -16.75
CA PHE A 167 -8.61 17.83 -15.31
C PHE A 167 -9.27 16.54 -14.83
N LEU A 168 -8.49 15.60 -14.30
CA LEU A 168 -8.98 14.34 -13.75
C LEU A 168 -8.96 14.40 -12.23
N PHE A 169 -10.14 14.36 -11.62
CA PHE A 169 -10.26 14.53 -10.16
C PHE A 169 -11.44 13.76 -9.56
N ASN A 170 -11.30 13.44 -8.27
CA ASN A 170 -12.33 12.82 -7.46
C ASN A 170 -12.46 13.63 -6.16
N GLU A 171 -13.18 14.74 -6.22
CA GLU A 171 -13.30 15.68 -5.10
C GLU A 171 -13.81 15.01 -3.82
N PRO A 172 -14.91 14.23 -3.81
CA PRO A 172 -15.45 13.68 -2.57
C PRO A 172 -14.44 12.77 -1.84
N ARG A 173 -13.63 12.04 -2.61
CA ARG A 173 -12.61 11.14 -2.06
C ARG A 173 -11.38 11.88 -1.53
N LEU A 174 -11.00 13.00 -2.16
CA LEU A 174 -9.73 13.66 -1.91
C LEU A 174 -9.86 14.82 -0.90
N ARG A 175 -11.03 15.45 -0.79
CA ARG A 175 -11.23 16.65 0.05
C ARG A 175 -10.79 16.46 1.49
N GLN A 176 -11.24 15.39 2.15
CA GLN A 176 -10.95 15.16 3.57
C GLN A 176 -9.46 14.97 3.87
N GLN A 177 -8.72 14.28 2.99
CA GLN A 177 -7.31 13.96 3.23
C GLN A 177 -6.38 15.11 2.81
N TRP A 178 -6.77 15.89 1.81
CA TRP A 178 -5.89 16.84 1.13
C TRP A 178 -6.33 18.30 1.28
N GLU A 179 -7.23 18.56 2.22
CA GLU A 179 -7.64 19.92 2.60
C GLU A 179 -6.42 20.80 2.91
N GLY A 180 -6.42 22.02 2.40
CA GLY A 180 -5.31 22.97 2.57
C GLY A 180 -4.02 22.62 1.80
N HIS A 181 -4.00 21.56 0.99
CA HIS A 181 -2.85 21.17 0.18
C HIS A 181 -3.05 21.42 -1.31
N ASN A 182 -1.96 21.37 -2.07
CA ASN A 182 -1.92 21.69 -3.51
C ASN A 182 -3.04 21.04 -4.35
N PRO A 183 -3.40 19.74 -4.19
CA PRO A 183 -4.48 19.14 -4.98
C PRO A 183 -5.82 19.86 -4.81
N MET A 184 -6.17 20.25 -3.58
CA MET A 184 -7.42 20.95 -3.28
C MET A 184 -7.35 22.42 -3.67
N ILE A 185 -6.22 23.09 -3.43
CA ILE A 185 -6.01 24.48 -3.86
C ILE A 185 -6.12 24.60 -5.38
N ASN A 186 -5.55 23.65 -6.12
CA ASN A 186 -5.63 23.61 -7.57
C ASN A 186 -7.06 23.30 -8.05
N TRP A 187 -7.77 22.40 -7.39
CA TRP A 187 -9.17 22.10 -7.67
C TRP A 187 -10.07 23.34 -7.47
N GLU A 188 -9.98 23.98 -6.31
CA GLU A 188 -10.76 25.17 -5.97
C GLU A 188 -10.46 26.32 -6.94
N ARG A 189 -9.17 26.57 -7.23
CA ARG A 189 -8.77 27.55 -8.23
C ARG A 189 -9.31 27.23 -9.61
N ALA A 190 -9.24 25.98 -10.05
CA ALA A 190 -9.76 25.58 -11.36
C ALA A 190 -11.27 25.82 -11.45
N ASN A 191 -12.00 25.58 -10.36
CA ASN A 191 -13.45 25.78 -10.28
C ASN A 191 -13.85 27.27 -10.19
N GLU A 192 -13.03 28.10 -9.53
CA GLU A 192 -13.26 29.55 -9.38
C GLU A 192 -12.85 30.36 -10.61
N THR A 193 -11.73 30.02 -11.23
CA THR A 193 -11.11 30.83 -12.31
C THR A 193 -11.49 30.36 -13.71
N ARG A 194 -11.98 29.13 -13.87
CA ARG A 194 -12.33 28.55 -15.18
C ARG A 194 -13.69 27.87 -15.12
N GLN A 195 -14.38 27.84 -16.26
CA GLN A 195 -15.57 27.00 -16.41
C GLN A 195 -15.12 25.56 -16.66
N LEU A 196 -14.92 24.80 -15.58
CA LEU A 196 -14.80 23.35 -15.65
C LEU A 196 -16.13 22.78 -16.14
N SER A 197 -16.15 22.22 -17.35
CA SER A 197 -17.30 21.46 -17.81
C SER A 197 -17.02 19.98 -17.63
N GLU A 198 -17.92 19.27 -16.97
CA GLU A 198 -17.90 17.81 -16.93
C GLU A 198 -17.87 17.26 -18.36
N PHE A 199 -16.81 16.52 -18.68
CA PHE A 199 -16.62 15.91 -19.98
C PHE A 199 -17.03 14.44 -19.96
N ARG A 200 -16.63 13.71 -18.90
CA ARG A 200 -16.96 12.30 -18.73
C ARG A 200 -16.86 11.85 -17.27
N GLN A 201 -17.83 11.07 -16.82
CA GLN A 201 -17.73 10.34 -15.55
C GLN A 201 -17.00 9.01 -15.76
N LEU A 202 -16.12 8.67 -14.82
CA LEU A 202 -15.27 7.49 -14.81
C LEU A 202 -15.60 6.61 -13.59
N PRO A 203 -15.11 5.36 -13.55
CA PRO A 203 -15.39 4.46 -12.43
C PRO A 203 -14.95 5.02 -11.06
N ASP A 204 -15.56 4.53 -9.99
CA ASP A 204 -15.25 4.88 -8.59
C ASP A 204 -15.32 6.40 -8.27
N GLY A 205 -16.19 7.14 -8.97
CA GLY A 205 -16.44 8.56 -8.71
C GLY A 205 -15.36 9.49 -9.25
N TRP A 206 -14.48 9.00 -10.12
CA TRP A 206 -13.56 9.85 -10.86
C TRP A 206 -14.31 10.61 -11.96
N THR A 207 -13.97 11.87 -12.16
CA THR A 207 -14.57 12.68 -13.21
C THR A 207 -13.49 13.37 -14.02
N LEU A 208 -13.64 13.32 -15.34
CA LEU A 208 -12.83 14.07 -16.28
C LEU A 208 -13.56 15.37 -16.64
N TYR A 209 -12.92 16.48 -16.36
CA TYR A 209 -13.37 17.82 -16.69
C TYR A 209 -12.57 18.36 -17.86
N ARG A 210 -13.22 19.13 -18.73
CA ARG A 210 -12.56 19.94 -19.75
C ARG A 210 -12.46 21.38 -19.26
N ILE A 211 -11.27 21.96 -19.40
CA ILE A 211 -11.01 23.35 -19.05
C ILE A 211 -11.36 24.20 -20.27
N LYS A 212 -12.44 24.98 -20.18
CA LYS A 212 -12.79 25.96 -21.21
C LYS A 212 -11.94 27.22 -21.06
N ALA A 213 -11.61 27.85 -22.18
CA ALA A 213 -11.08 29.21 -22.18
C ALA A 213 -12.06 30.13 -21.43
N ALA A 214 -11.53 31.04 -20.61
CA ALA A 214 -12.37 32.06 -19.99
C ALA A 214 -12.93 32.94 -21.11
N GLU A 215 -14.26 33.10 -21.18
CA GLU A 215 -14.85 34.13 -22.02
C GLU A 215 -14.28 35.48 -21.57
N LYS A 216 -13.56 36.15 -22.46
CA LYS A 216 -13.04 37.50 -22.26
C LYS A 216 -14.16 38.52 -22.32
#